data_AF-A0A7L5DPL6-F1
#
_entry.id   AF-A0A7L5DPL6-F1
#
_cell.length_a   1.000
_cell.length_b   1.000
_cell.length_c   1.000
_cell.angle_alpha   90.00
_cell.angle_beta   90.00
_cell.angle_gamma   90.00
#
_symmetry.space_group_name_H-M   'P 1'
#
loop_
_entity.id
_entity.type
_entity.pdbx_description
1 polymer ?
#
loop_
_entity_poly.entity_id
_entity_poly.type
_entity_poly.pdbx_seq_one_letter_code
_entity_poly.pdbx_strand_id
1 'polypeptide(L)' 'MPKETTKAASTKGIVGLLATDSMLIRFAGRDYDLANLSADDEAYLRQFPDQVPYLQKPLDVSNPAND' A
#
# COMPACT_ATOMS: atom_id res chain seq x y z
N MET A 1 41.20 15.06 -22.17
CA MET A 1 40.48 13.89 -21.62
C MET A 1 39.20 14.40 -20.95
N PRO A 2 38.00 13.95 -21.34
CA PRO A 2 36.76 14.42 -20.73
C PRO A 2 36.60 13.77 -19.36
N LYS A 3 36.10 14.51 -18.37
CA LYS A 3 35.58 13.92 -17.14
C LYS A 3 34.06 13.92 -17.26
N GLU A 4 33.50 12.72 -17.29
CA GLU A 4 32.06 12.47 -17.32
C GLU A 4 31.38 13.15 -16.11
N THR A 5 30.40 13.99 -16.40
CA THR A 5 29.56 14.63 -15.39
C THR A 5 28.32 13.79 -15.18
N THR A 6 28.38 12.79 -14.30
CA THR A 6 27.17 12.11 -13.83
C THR A 6 26.48 13.02 -12.81
N LYS A 7 25.48 13.79 -13.27
CA LYS A 7 24.61 14.59 -12.40
C LYS A 7 23.67 13.63 -11.65
N ALA A 8 24.06 13.25 -10.43
CA ALA A 8 23.23 12.47 -9.52
C ALA A 8 21.91 13.22 -9.23
N ALA A 9 20.80 12.50 -9.40
CA ALA A 9 19.45 13.00 -9.11
C ALA A 9 19.31 13.21 -7.60
N SER A 10 19.05 14.46 -7.18
CA SER A 10 18.77 14.78 -5.77
C SER A 10 17.40 14.27 -5.37
N THR A 11 17.35 13.16 -4.64
CA THR A 11 16.20 12.73 -3.86
C THR A 11 16.02 13.67 -2.67
N LYS A 12 15.05 14.59 -2.76
CA LYS A 12 14.50 15.25 -1.56
C LYS A 12 13.54 14.28 -0.87
N GLY A 13 14.10 13.28 -0.20
CA GLY A 13 13.38 12.41 0.74
C GLY A 13 13.49 12.99 2.15
N ILE A 14 12.40 13.03 2.89
CA ILE A 14 12.44 13.33 4.32
C ILE A 14 13.19 12.17 5.00
N VAL A 15 14.34 12.47 5.63
CA VAL A 15 15.16 11.46 6.32
C VAL A 15 14.46 11.06 7.62
N GLY A 16 14.05 9.79 7.72
CA GLY A 16 13.60 9.18 8.97
C GLY A 16 12.18 8.63 9.01
N LEU A 17 11.39 8.74 7.94
CA LEU A 17 10.02 8.21 7.90
C LEU A 17 9.79 7.40 6.62
N LEU A 18 10.28 6.15 6.59
CA LEU A 18 9.67 5.13 5.72
C LEU A 18 8.39 4.70 6.43
N ALA A 19 7.29 5.37 6.11
CA ALA A 19 5.98 4.86 6.48
C ALA A 19 5.73 3.62 5.61
N THR A 20 5.95 2.45 6.21
CA THR A 20 4.99 1.34 6.37
C THR A 20 5.76 0.02 6.46
N ASP A 21 5.82 -0.54 7.67
CA ASP A 21 6.26 -1.92 7.86
C ASP A 21 5.41 -2.84 6.97
N SER A 22 6.07 -3.74 6.24
CA SER A 22 5.38 -4.75 5.41
C SER A 22 4.30 -5.45 6.23
N MET A 23 3.11 -5.53 5.66
CA MET A 23 1.95 -6.16 6.28
C MET A 23 1.61 -7.42 5.50
N LEU A 24 2.34 -8.50 5.81
CA LEU A 24 2.19 -9.76 5.11
C LEU A 24 0.92 -10.51 5.56
N ILE A 25 0.11 -10.92 4.58
CA ILE A 25 -0.98 -11.88 4.77
C ILE A 25 -0.76 -13.09 3.87
N ARG A 26 -1.27 -14.24 4.28
CA ARG A 26 -1.30 -15.44 3.45
C ARG A 26 -2.72 -15.72 3.00
N PHE A 27 -2.96 -15.67 1.70
CA PHE A 27 -4.27 -15.83 1.09
C PHE A 27 -4.19 -16.78 -0.10
N ALA A 28 -5.09 -17.76 -0.19
CA ALA A 28 -5.09 -18.78 -1.26
C ALA A 28 -3.72 -19.47 -1.49
N GLY A 29 -2.92 -19.63 -0.44
CA GLY A 29 -1.58 -20.24 -0.51
C GLY A 29 -0.46 -19.33 -1.04
N ARG A 30 -0.73 -18.03 -1.23
CA ARG A 30 0.23 -17.00 -1.63
C ARG A 30 0.37 -15.95 -0.55
N ASP A 31 1.56 -15.35 -0.46
CA ASP A 31 1.84 -14.27 0.48
C ASP A 31 1.68 -12.91 -0.23
N TYR A 32 0.97 -11.99 0.40
CA TYR A 32 0.69 -10.65 -0.09
C TYR A 32 1.14 -9.61 0.93
N ASP A 33 1.81 -8.56 0.50
CA ASP A 33 2.11 -7.40 1.36
C ASP A 33 1.03 -6.34 1.19
N LEU A 34 0.14 -6.21 2.17
CA LEU A 34 -0.94 -5.21 2.18
C LEU A 34 -0.42 -3.77 2.14
N ALA A 35 0.79 -3.52 2.63
CA ALA A 35 1.42 -2.20 2.56
C ALA A 35 1.90 -1.87 1.13
N ASN A 36 2.11 -2.89 0.29
CA ASN A 36 2.70 -2.77 -1.05
C ASN A 36 1.92 -3.62 -2.09
N LEU A 37 0.59 -3.64 -2.02
CA LEU A 37 -0.23 -4.37 -2.99
C LEU A 37 -0.14 -3.77 -4.38
N SER A 38 -0.04 -4.63 -5.39
CA SER A 38 -0.28 -4.23 -6.77
C SER A 38 -1.78 -4.00 -7.01
N ALA A 39 -2.12 -3.21 -8.03
CA ALA A 39 -3.52 -2.96 -8.38
C ALA A 39 -4.26 -4.26 -8.75
N ASP A 40 -3.56 -5.20 -9.40
CA ASP A 40 -4.11 -6.51 -9.77
C ASP A 40 -4.35 -7.40 -8.54
N ASP A 41 -3.41 -7.42 -7.59
CA ASP A 41 -3.56 -8.21 -6.36
C ASP A 41 -4.67 -7.64 -5.46
N GLU A 42 -4.76 -6.32 -5.35
CA GLU A 42 -5.84 -5.67 -4.62
C GLU A 42 -7.20 -6.00 -5.25
N ALA A 43 -7.31 -5.90 -6.59
CA ALA A 43 -8.53 -6.24 -7.32
C ALA A 43 -8.94 -7.70 -7.14
N TYR A 44 -7.96 -8.62 -7.12
CA TYR A 44 -8.19 -10.04 -6.85
C TYR A 44 -8.69 -10.27 -5.41
N LEU A 45 -8.00 -9.74 -4.41
CA LEU A 45 -8.35 -9.93 -3.00
C LEU A 45 -9.74 -9.36 -2.70
N ARG A 46 -10.09 -8.20 -3.27
CA ARG A 46 -11.43 -7.57 -3.10
C ARG A 46 -12.59 -8.44 -3.56
N GLN A 47 -12.37 -9.49 -4.38
CA GLN A 47 -13.42 -10.44 -4.77
C GLN A 47 -13.90 -11.34 -3.62
N PHE A 48 -13.16 -11.36 -2.50
CA PHE A 48 -13.44 -12.21 -1.33
C PHE A 48 -13.73 -11.37 -0.08
N PRO A 49 -14.82 -10.56 -0.08
CA PRO A 49 -15.10 -9.59 0.98
C PRO A 49 -15.22 -10.20 2.37
N ASP A 50 -15.73 -11.43 2.48
CA ASP A 50 -15.87 -12.13 3.77
C ASP A 50 -14.53 -12.59 4.36
N GLN A 51 -13.51 -12.81 3.51
CA GLN A 51 -12.19 -13.28 3.94
C GLN A 51 -11.19 -12.14 4.15
N VAL A 52 -11.33 -11.05 3.39
CA VAL A 52 -10.49 -9.84 3.49
C VAL A 52 -11.33 -8.58 3.73
N PRO A 53 -12.13 -8.52 4.81
CA PRO A 53 -13.06 -7.41 5.05
C PRO A 53 -12.35 -6.07 5.24
N TYR A 54 -11.09 -6.07 5.67
CA TYR A 54 -10.26 -4.88 5.88
C TYR A 54 -9.80 -4.21 4.57
N LEU A 55 -9.95 -4.86 3.41
CA LEU A 55 -9.72 -4.22 2.11
C LEU A 55 -10.95 -3.46 1.61
N GLN A 56 -12.13 -3.67 2.21
CA GLN A 56 -13.29 -2.84 1.94
C GLN A 56 -13.02 -1.43 2.48
N LYS A 57 -13.39 -0.40 1.70
CA LYS A 57 -13.23 1.00 2.15
C LYS A 57 -13.82 1.13 3.56
N PRO A 58 -13.17 1.88 4.46
CA PRO A 58 -13.71 2.09 5.80
C PRO A 58 -15.14 2.57 5.66
N LEU A 59 -16.04 1.96 6.43
CA LEU A 59 -17.37 2.50 6.66
C LEU A 59 -17.18 3.98 6.95
N ASP A 60 -17.81 4.82 6.15
CA ASP A 60 -17.79 6.26 6.36
C ASP A 60 -18.42 6.53 7.73
N VAL A 61 -17.58 6.62 8.77
CA VAL A 61 -18.00 6.93 10.14
C VAL A 61 -18.29 8.43 10.30
N SER A 62 -18.38 9.19 9.19
CA SER A 62 -18.54 10.63 9.21
C SER A 62 -19.99 11.10 9.18
N ASN A 63 -20.99 10.22 9.26
CA ASN A 63 -22.39 10.62 9.37
C ASN A 63 -23.02 10.12 10.67
N PRO A 64 -22.87 10.84 11.80
CA PRO A 64 -23.87 10.74 12.86
C PRO A 64 -25.18 11.28 12.27
N ALA A 65 -26.08 10.36 11.89
CA ALA A 65 -27.47 10.70 11.66
C ALA A 65 -27.96 11.42 12.93
N ASN A 66 -28.25 12.71 12.81
CA ASN A 66 -29.03 13.43 13.81
C ASN A 66 -30.39 12.73 13.88
N ASP A 67 -30.64 12.08 15.01
CA ASP A 67 -31.99 11.74 15.50
C ASP A 67 -32.63 12.99 16.13
#